data_AF-A0A929B0T8-F1
#
_entry.id   AF-A0A929B0T8-F1
#
_cell.length_a   1.000
_cell.length_b   1.000
_cell.length_c   1.000
_cell.angle_alpha   90.00
_cell.angle_beta   90.00
_cell.angle_gamma   90.00
#
_symmetry.space_group_name_H-M   'P 1'
#
loop_
_entity.id
_entity.type
_entity.pdbx_description
1 polymer ?
#
loop_
_entity_poly.entity_id
_entity_poly.type
_entity_poly.pdbx_seq_one_letter_code
_entity_poly.pdbx_strand_id
1 'polypeptide(L)'
;MVFKTSVFEVFEYDYNGDGIINEKSTINNIYDQNNNLISLRIEDDYGADGIINDKLIINNVCNENHDLISLVFEYDYDANGIIDSKSTINNIYDQNNNLISFVFEYDFNNDGIVNEKLTINNVYDQNNDLITSVFEYDYDANGIIDEKLTIMSITKITI
;
A
#
# COMPACT_ATOMS: atom_id res chain seq x y z
N MET A 1 -9.13 19.67 -5.45
CA MET A 1 -7.81 19.30 -4.91
C MET A 1 -6.76 20.13 -5.63
N VAL A 2 -5.83 20.78 -4.92
CA VAL A 2 -4.82 21.66 -5.54
C VAL A 2 -3.44 21.05 -5.29
N PHE A 3 -2.71 20.75 -6.36
CA PHE A 3 -1.38 20.15 -6.32
C PHE A 3 -0.31 21.22 -6.10
N LYS A 4 0.73 20.91 -5.32
CA LYS A 4 1.80 21.87 -4.99
C LYS A 4 3.11 21.57 -5.70
N THR A 5 3.56 20.32 -5.64
CA THR A 5 4.90 19.93 -6.09
C THR A 5 4.89 18.52 -6.67
N SER A 6 5.65 18.33 -7.74
CA SER A 6 6.06 17.02 -8.23
C SER A 6 7.57 16.89 -8.03
N VAL A 7 8.03 15.75 -7.51
CA VAL A 7 9.45 15.39 -7.41
C VAL A 7 9.69 14.24 -8.36
N PHE A 8 10.72 14.38 -9.21
CA PHE A 8 11.09 13.40 -10.21
C PHE A 8 12.49 12.88 -9.92
N GLU A 9 12.60 11.57 -9.71
CA GLU A 9 13.84 10.87 -9.43
C GLU A 9 14.10 9.82 -10.52
N VAL A 10 15.38 9.57 -10.79
CA VAL A 10 15.82 8.58 -11.77
C VAL A 10 16.89 7.73 -11.11
N PHE A 11 16.70 6.42 -11.19
CA PHE A 11 17.65 5.41 -10.75
C PHE A 11 18.12 4.62 -11.96
N GLU A 12 19.42 4.36 -12.04
CA GLU A 12 20.04 3.58 -13.11
C GLU A 12 20.81 2.43 -12.46
N TYR A 13 20.60 1.22 -12.96
CA TYR A 13 21.19 0.00 -12.44
C TYR A 13 22.09 -0.64 -13.50
N ASP A 14 23.35 -0.84 -13.15
CA ASP A 14 24.33 -1.67 -13.86
C ASP A 14 24.63 -2.88 -12.97
N TYR A 15 23.92 -3.98 -13.21
CA TYR A 15 23.99 -5.18 -12.37
C TYR A 15 25.28 -5.97 -12.55
N ASN A 16 25.91 -5.87 -13.73
CA ASN A 16 27.10 -6.63 -14.07
C ASN A 16 28.39 -5.80 -14.01
N GLY A 17 28.28 -4.49 -13.80
CA GLY A 17 29.40 -3.56 -13.68
C GLY A 17 30.15 -3.33 -14.98
N ASP A 18 29.53 -3.58 -16.14
CA ASP A 18 30.18 -3.45 -17.45
C ASP A 18 30.12 -2.02 -18.03
N GLY A 19 29.46 -1.10 -17.32
CA GLY A 19 29.26 0.29 -17.72
C GLY A 19 28.06 0.50 -18.65
N ILE A 20 27.29 -0.54 -18.95
CA ILE A 20 26.02 -0.48 -19.67
C ILE A 20 24.88 -0.60 -18.66
N ILE A 21 24.01 0.39 -18.62
CA ILE A 21 22.84 0.37 -17.77
C ILE A 21 21.91 -0.77 -18.22
N ASN A 22 21.50 -1.61 -17.27
CA ASN A 22 20.59 -2.72 -17.50
C ASN A 22 19.14 -2.35 -17.18
N GLU A 23 18.91 -1.38 -16.31
CA GLU A 23 17.57 -0.94 -15.93
C GLU A 23 17.58 0.53 -15.57
N LYS A 24 16.51 1.22 -15.95
CA LYS A 24 16.24 2.57 -15.52
C LYS A 24 14.87 2.64 -14.86
N SER A 25 14.83 3.04 -13.59
CA SER A 25 13.60 3.29 -12.86
C SER A 25 13.37 4.79 -12.74
N THR A 26 12.14 5.24 -12.97
CA THR A 26 11.75 6.63 -12.73
C THR A 26 10.65 6.70 -11.69
N ILE A 27 10.79 7.64 -10.75
CA ILE A 27 9.82 7.85 -9.67
C ILE A 27 9.28 9.27 -9.77
N ASN A 28 7.97 9.41 -9.87
CA ASN A 28 7.28 10.69 -9.83
C ASN A 28 6.34 10.75 -8.63
N ASN A 29 6.68 11.59 -7.66
CA ASN A 29 5.90 11.84 -6.46
C ASN A 29 5.07 13.12 -6.61
N ILE A 30 3.79 13.06 -6.28
CA ILE A 30 2.88 14.21 -6.29
C ILE A 30 2.45 14.50 -4.86
N TYR A 31 2.52 15.77 -4.46
CA TYR A 31 2.16 16.23 -3.13
C TYR A 31 1.01 17.25 -3.14
N ASP A 32 0.19 17.23 -2.08
CA ASP A 32 -0.77 18.29 -1.81
C ASP A 32 -0.11 19.56 -1.24
N GLN A 33 -0.93 20.56 -0.88
CA GLN A 33 -0.44 21.83 -0.33
C GLN A 33 0.25 21.71 1.03
N ASN A 34 -0.12 20.69 1.80
CA ASN A 34 0.38 20.39 3.14
C ASN A 34 1.61 19.46 3.10
N ASN A 35 2.09 19.11 1.91
CA ASN A 35 3.18 18.15 1.65
C ASN A 35 2.82 16.69 1.99
N ASN A 36 1.55 16.33 1.99
CA ASN A 36 1.17 14.92 1.99
C ASN A 36 1.44 14.33 0.60
N LEU A 37 2.07 13.16 0.55
CA LEU A 37 2.19 12.39 -0.68
C LEU A 37 0.81 11.87 -1.06
N ILE A 38 0.32 12.24 -2.24
CA ILE A 38 -1.01 11.86 -2.71
C ILE A 38 -0.97 10.80 -3.81
N SER A 39 0.13 10.76 -4.54
CA SER A 39 0.33 9.83 -5.64
C SER A 39 1.81 9.63 -5.87
N LEU A 40 2.19 8.40 -6.15
CA LEU A 40 3.52 8.00 -6.57
C LEU A 40 3.36 7.14 -7.82
N ARG A 41 4.16 7.43 -8.85
CA ARG A 41 4.24 6.63 -10.07
C ARG A 41 5.68 6.15 -10.23
N ILE A 42 5.84 4.84 -10.37
CA ILE A 42 7.10 4.18 -10.73
C ILE A 42 6.93 3.63 -12.15
N GLU A 43 7.98 3.76 -12.95
CA GLU A 43 8.09 3.16 -14.29
C GLU A 43 9.49 2.57 -14.44
N ASP A 44 9.57 1.27 -14.74
CA ASP A 44 10.85 0.59 -14.97
C ASP A 44 11.03 0.25 -16.46
N ASP A 45 12.21 0.58 -16.97
CA ASP A 45 12.72 0.30 -18.32
C ASP A 45 13.83 -0.74 -18.19
N TYR A 46 13.43 -2.01 -18.23
CA TYR A 46 14.30 -3.17 -18.25
C TYR A 46 15.00 -3.27 -19.61
N GLY A 47 16.32 -3.17 -19.58
CA GLY A 47 17.17 -3.08 -20.76
C GLY A 47 17.63 -1.65 -21.06
N ALA A 48 17.06 -0.65 -20.39
CA ALA A 48 17.37 0.77 -20.58
C ALA A 48 17.29 1.20 -22.07
N ASP A 49 16.33 0.66 -22.81
CA ASP A 49 16.16 0.88 -24.25
C ASP A 49 15.18 2.03 -24.59
N GLY A 50 14.62 2.65 -23.56
CA GLY A 50 13.65 3.73 -23.63
C GLY A 50 12.20 3.27 -23.69
N ILE A 51 11.94 1.96 -23.60
CA ILE A 51 10.60 1.39 -23.54
C ILE A 51 10.32 1.02 -22.07
N ILE A 52 9.30 1.65 -21.49
CA ILE A 52 8.81 1.24 -20.18
C ILE A 52 8.22 -0.16 -20.29
N ASN A 53 8.65 -1.05 -19.39
CA ASN A 53 8.18 -2.43 -19.33
C ASN A 53 7.10 -2.62 -18.29
N ASP A 54 7.19 -1.92 -17.16
CA ASP A 54 6.20 -1.99 -16.11
C ASP A 54 5.89 -0.62 -15.50
N LYS A 55 4.79 -0.58 -14.77
CA LYS A 55 4.33 0.62 -14.12
C LYS A 55 3.57 0.29 -12.85
N LEU A 56 3.89 1.05 -11.81
CA LEU A 56 3.15 1.04 -10.55
C LEU A 56 2.63 2.44 -10.26
N ILE A 57 1.35 2.54 -9.98
CA ILE A 57 0.73 3.76 -9.46
C ILE A 57 0.23 3.48 -8.05
N ILE A 58 0.66 4.31 -7.11
CA ILE A 58 0.21 4.30 -5.73
C ILE A 58 -0.56 5.60 -5.49
N ASN A 59 -1.80 5.52 -5.04
CA ASN A 59 -2.61 6.68 -4.66
C ASN A 59 -2.97 6.63 -3.19
N ASN A 60 -2.76 7.74 -2.48
CA ASN A 60 -2.92 7.83 -1.03
C ASN A 60 -4.02 8.85 -0.69
N VAL A 61 -4.78 8.56 0.37
CA VAL A 61 -5.68 9.50 1.02
C VAL A 61 -5.34 9.54 2.49
N CYS A 62 -4.98 10.72 2.99
CA CYS A 62 -4.72 10.95 4.41
C CYS A 62 -5.82 11.81 5.05
N ASN A 63 -6.01 11.66 6.37
CA ASN A 63 -6.85 12.56 7.16
C ASN A 63 -6.13 13.89 7.47
N GLU A 64 -6.77 14.79 8.20
CA GLU A 64 -6.18 16.08 8.61
C GLU A 64 -4.95 15.92 9.54
N ASN A 65 -4.87 14.80 10.26
CA ASN A 65 -3.75 14.44 11.13
C ASN A 65 -2.59 13.76 10.38
N HIS A 66 -2.68 13.65 9.05
CA HIS A 66 -1.70 13.00 8.16
C HIS A 66 -1.65 11.46 8.28
N ASP A 67 -2.64 10.84 8.93
CA ASP A 67 -2.78 9.39 8.98
C ASP A 67 -3.38 8.87 7.66
N LEU A 68 -2.82 7.78 7.15
CA LEU A 68 -3.25 7.13 5.92
C LEU A 68 -4.62 6.47 6.12
N ILE A 69 -5.68 7.00 5.49
CA ILE A 69 -7.02 6.41 5.47
C ILE A 69 -7.13 5.33 4.39
N SER A 70 -6.61 5.60 3.20
CA SER A 70 -6.75 4.69 2.06
C SER A 70 -5.51 4.72 1.18
N LEU A 71 -5.14 3.55 0.68
CA LEU A 71 -4.03 3.34 -0.24
C LEU A 71 -4.51 2.45 -1.39
N VAL A 72 -4.18 2.82 -2.61
CA VAL A 72 -4.48 2.01 -3.80
C VAL A 72 -3.21 1.79 -4.57
N PHE A 73 -2.86 0.52 -4.81
CA PHE A 73 -1.79 0.10 -5.71
C PHE A 73 -2.40 -0.41 -7.00
N GLU A 74 -1.91 0.07 -8.13
CA GLU A 74 -2.33 -0.35 -9.46
C GLU A 74 -1.07 -0.72 -10.26
N TYR A 75 -0.99 -1.97 -10.69
CA TYR A 75 0.13 -2.52 -11.48
C TYR A 75 -0.30 -2.70 -12.94
N ASP A 76 0.58 -2.28 -13.84
CA ASP A 76 0.51 -2.48 -15.30
C ASP A 76 1.86 -3.09 -15.70
N TYR A 77 1.92 -4.43 -15.73
CA TYR A 77 3.14 -5.23 -15.84
C TYR A 77 3.74 -5.27 -17.24
N ASP A 78 3.00 -4.80 -18.24
CA ASP A 78 3.46 -4.69 -19.63
C ASP A 78 3.42 -3.26 -20.17
N ALA A 79 3.15 -2.29 -19.28
CA ALA A 79 3.04 -0.86 -19.55
C ALA A 79 2.10 -0.52 -20.73
N ASN A 80 1.09 -1.36 -21.00
CA ASN A 80 0.18 -1.19 -22.12
C ASN A 80 -0.92 -0.13 -21.84
N GLY A 81 -0.99 0.36 -20.59
CA GLY A 81 -1.97 1.34 -20.12
C GLY A 81 -3.24 0.72 -19.51
N ILE A 82 -3.31 -0.60 -19.40
CA ILE A 82 -4.37 -1.35 -18.73
C ILE A 82 -3.79 -1.88 -17.42
N ILE A 83 -4.47 -1.59 -16.32
CA ILE A 83 -4.08 -2.12 -15.02
C ILE A 83 -4.38 -3.61 -14.98
N ASP A 84 -3.35 -4.42 -14.74
CA ASP A 84 -3.42 -5.87 -14.62
C ASP A 84 -3.89 -6.29 -13.23
N SER A 85 -3.40 -5.63 -12.17
CA SER A 85 -3.76 -5.97 -10.80
C SER A 85 -3.90 -4.73 -9.92
N LYS A 86 -4.72 -4.87 -8.88
CA LYS A 86 -5.05 -3.81 -7.96
C LYS A 86 -5.08 -4.30 -6.53
N SER A 87 -4.41 -3.59 -5.64
CA SER A 87 -4.55 -3.79 -4.20
C SER A 87 -5.08 -2.53 -3.55
N THR A 88 -5.92 -2.69 -2.53
CA THR A 88 -6.38 -1.56 -1.71
C THR A 88 -6.11 -1.83 -0.23
N ILE A 89 -5.79 -0.76 0.49
CA ILE A 89 -5.75 -0.74 1.95
C ILE A 89 -6.72 0.33 2.43
N ASN A 90 -7.52 -0.01 3.44
CA ASN A 90 -8.39 0.93 4.13
C ASN A 90 -8.15 0.83 5.64
N ASN A 91 -7.88 1.98 6.26
CA ASN A 91 -7.60 2.10 7.68
C ASN A 91 -8.69 2.91 8.37
N ILE A 92 -9.01 2.52 9.60
CA ILE A 92 -9.91 3.26 10.49
C ILE A 92 -9.18 3.48 11.81
N TYR A 93 -9.19 4.74 12.25
CA TYR A 93 -8.58 5.16 13.51
C TYR A 93 -9.66 5.59 14.50
N ASP A 94 -9.40 5.40 15.79
CA ASP A 94 -10.22 5.99 16.85
C ASP A 94 -9.87 7.46 17.10
N GLN A 95 -10.55 8.09 18.06
CA GLN A 95 -10.32 9.49 18.44
C GLN A 95 -8.94 9.78 19.05
N ASN A 96 -8.24 8.74 19.53
CA ASN A 96 -6.89 8.83 20.10
C ASN A 96 -5.81 8.54 19.05
N ASN A 97 -6.21 8.39 17.78
CA ASN A 97 -5.36 8.02 16.66
C ASN A 97 -4.77 6.60 16.73
N ASN A 98 -5.47 5.68 17.39
CA ASN A 98 -5.13 4.26 17.34
C ASN A 98 -5.77 3.61 16.12
N LEU A 99 -5.01 2.80 15.36
CA LEU A 99 -5.52 2.04 14.23
C LEU A 99 -6.41 0.89 14.74
N ILE A 100 -7.72 1.02 14.63
CA ILE A 100 -8.68 0.02 15.13
C ILE A 100 -9.12 -1.00 14.07
N SER A 101 -8.99 -0.65 12.79
CA SER A 101 -9.28 -1.55 11.68
C SER A 101 -8.35 -1.29 10.50
N PHE A 102 -7.84 -2.36 9.90
CA PHE A 102 -7.10 -2.38 8.66
C PHE A 102 -7.73 -3.43 7.75
N VAL A 103 -8.00 -3.08 6.51
CA VAL A 103 -8.52 -4.00 5.49
C VAL A 103 -7.62 -3.90 4.28
N PHE A 104 -7.01 -5.02 3.89
CA PHE A 104 -6.31 -5.20 2.62
C PHE A 104 -7.15 -6.09 1.70
N GLU A 105 -7.31 -5.66 0.46
CA GLU A 105 -8.00 -6.41 -0.59
C GLU A 105 -7.13 -6.46 -1.84
N TYR A 106 -7.08 -7.62 -2.50
CA TYR A 106 -6.31 -7.82 -3.72
C TYR A 106 -7.18 -8.38 -4.84
N ASP A 107 -7.16 -7.70 -5.98
CA ASP A 107 -7.78 -8.07 -7.24
C ASP A 107 -6.64 -8.30 -8.26
N PHE A 108 -6.29 -9.56 -8.46
CA PHE A 108 -5.14 -10.02 -9.22
C PHE A 108 -5.26 -9.75 -10.73
N ASN A 109 -6.48 -9.75 -11.27
CA ASN A 109 -6.76 -9.57 -12.70
C ASN A 109 -7.53 -8.28 -13.01
N ASN A 110 -7.71 -7.43 -11.98
CA ASN A 110 -8.39 -6.14 -12.05
C ASN A 110 -9.76 -6.23 -12.75
N ASP A 111 -10.50 -7.32 -12.51
CA ASP A 111 -11.83 -7.53 -13.07
C ASP A 111 -12.95 -6.94 -12.19
N GLY A 112 -12.57 -6.34 -11.06
CA GLY A 112 -13.45 -5.74 -10.07
C GLY A 112 -13.90 -6.72 -8.99
N ILE A 113 -13.43 -7.97 -9.02
CA ILE A 113 -13.70 -9.00 -8.02
C ILE A 113 -12.44 -9.21 -7.20
N VAL A 114 -12.52 -8.88 -5.92
CA VAL A 114 -11.44 -9.18 -4.96
C VAL A 114 -11.22 -10.70 -4.93
N ASN A 115 -9.97 -11.12 -5.01
CA ASN A 115 -9.55 -12.51 -4.90
C ASN A 115 -9.08 -12.86 -3.48
N GLU A 116 -8.46 -11.91 -2.78
CA GLU A 116 -7.95 -12.13 -1.43
C GLU A 116 -8.26 -10.95 -0.52
N LYS A 117 -8.56 -11.24 0.74
CA LYS A 117 -8.85 -10.23 1.76
C LYS A 117 -8.17 -10.57 3.08
N LEU A 118 -7.51 -9.56 3.65
CA LEU A 118 -7.01 -9.58 5.02
C LEU A 118 -7.70 -8.48 5.81
N THR A 119 -8.32 -8.84 6.93
CA THR A 119 -8.86 -7.88 7.90
C THR A 119 -8.08 -8.00 9.21
N ILE A 120 -7.66 -6.86 9.75
CA ILE A 120 -7.05 -6.76 11.08
C ILE A 120 -7.91 -5.84 11.93
N ASN A 121 -8.34 -6.32 13.10
CA ASN A 121 -9.06 -5.52 14.08
C ASN A 121 -8.27 -5.44 15.38
N ASN A 122 -8.04 -4.21 15.86
CA ASN A 122 -7.26 -3.95 17.06
C ASN A 122 -8.15 -3.38 18.18
N VAL A 123 -7.84 -3.77 19.41
CA VAL A 123 -8.50 -3.27 20.61
C VAL A 123 -7.44 -2.73 21.56
N TYR A 124 -7.64 -1.49 22.00
CA TYR A 124 -6.77 -0.78 22.92
C TYR A 124 -7.46 -0.56 24.27
N ASP A 125 -6.67 -0.48 25.33
CA ASP A 125 -7.16 -0.10 26.64
C ASP A 125 -7.32 1.43 26.78
N GLN A 126 -7.75 1.89 27.96
CA GLN A 126 -7.92 3.32 28.24
C GLN A 126 -6.60 4.13 28.25
N ASN A 127 -5.45 3.45 28.31
CA ASN A 127 -4.12 4.06 28.27
C ASN A 127 -3.52 4.05 26.85
N ASN A 128 -4.27 3.58 25.84
CA ASN A 128 -3.81 3.33 24.47
C ASN A 128 -2.82 2.16 24.33
N ASP A 129 -2.80 1.23 25.27
CA ASP A 129 -2.04 -0.01 25.13
C ASP A 129 -2.84 -1.02 24.31
N LEU A 130 -2.22 -1.63 23.29
CA LEU A 130 -2.85 -2.66 22.47
C LEU A 130 -3.12 -3.91 23.34
N ILE A 131 -4.40 -4.24 23.54
CA ILE A 131 -4.84 -5.44 24.28
C ILE A 131 -4.93 -6.64 23.35
N THR A 132 -5.50 -6.47 22.16
CA THR A 132 -5.80 -7.57 21.23
C THR A 132 -5.68 -7.12 19.79
N SER A 133 -5.13 -7.99 18.95
CA SER A 133 -5.15 -7.86 17.50
C SER A 133 -5.66 -9.17 16.90
N VAL A 134 -6.67 -9.07 16.04
CA VAL A 134 -7.30 -10.20 15.37
C VAL A 134 -7.06 -10.06 13.87
N PHE A 135 -6.36 -11.03 13.29
CA PHE A 135 -6.12 -11.17 11.86
C PHE A 135 -7.07 -12.21 11.30
N GLU A 136 -7.77 -11.88 10.23
CA GLU A 136 -8.71 -12.75 9.52
C GLU A 136 -8.33 -12.75 8.04
N TYR A 137 -7.94 -13.92 7.53
CA TYR A 137 -7.60 -14.15 6.13
C TYR A 137 -8.76 -14.87 5.44
N ASP A 138 -9.14 -14.36 4.28
CA ASP A 138 -10.10 -14.93 3.34
C ASP A 138 -9.38 -14.97 1.99
N TYR A 139 -8.79 -16.12 1.67
CA TYR A 139 -7.86 -16.31 0.55
C TYR A 139 -8.56 -16.44 -0.80
N ASP A 140 -9.88 -16.60 -0.81
CA ASP A 140 -10.68 -16.62 -2.03
C ASP A 140 -11.77 -15.53 -2.04
N ALA A 141 -11.74 -14.64 -1.04
CA ALA A 141 -12.66 -13.52 -0.82
C ALA A 141 -14.14 -13.95 -0.89
N ASN A 142 -14.46 -15.18 -0.49
CA ASN A 142 -15.81 -15.72 -0.57
C ASN A 142 -16.70 -15.26 0.61
N GLY A 143 -16.13 -14.53 1.57
CA GLY A 143 -16.78 -14.05 2.78
C GLY A 143 -16.72 -15.00 3.98
N ILE A 144 -16.04 -16.14 3.86
CA ILE A 144 -15.78 -17.11 4.92
C ILE A 144 -14.30 -17.03 5.27
N ILE A 145 -14.02 -16.78 6.54
CA ILE A 145 -12.63 -16.70 7.02
C ILE A 145 -11.99 -18.09 7.00
N ASP A 146 -10.91 -18.23 6.23
CA ASP A 146 -10.09 -19.43 6.13
C ASP A 146 -9.16 -19.57 7.34
N GLU A 147 -8.52 -18.48 7.72
CA GLU A 147 -7.57 -18.45 8.83
C GLU A 147 -7.82 -17.26 9.75
N LYS A 148 -7.81 -17.55 11.07
CA LYS A 148 -7.93 -16.53 12.11
C LYS A 148 -6.81 -16.66 13.12
N LEU A 149 -6.03 -15.60 13.27
CA LEU A 149 -5.00 -15.46 14.30
C LEU A 149 -5.42 -14.38 15.29
N THR A 150 -5.36 -14.69 16.58
CA THR A 150 -5.61 -13.72 17.65
C THR A 150 -4.37 -13.57 18.51
N ILE A 151 -3.83 -12.36 18.59
CA ILE A 151 -2.71 -11.99 19.43
C ILE A 151 -3.26 -11.17 20.60
N MET A 152 -2.96 -11.60 21.82
CA MET A 152 -3.36 -10.89 23.03
C MET A 152 -2.13 -10.46 23.81
N SER A 153 -2.12 -9.22 24.28
CA SER A 153 -1.13 -8.74 25.22
C SER A 153 -1.41 -9.34 26.60
N ILE A 154 -0.43 -10.07 27.14
CA ILE A 154 -0.49 -10.56 28.52
C ILE A 154 0.17 -9.50 29.41
N THR A 155 -0.62 -8.57 29.93
CA THR A 155 -0.11 -7.63 30.92
C THR A 155 0.20 -8.42 32.20
N LYS A 156 1.48 -8.52 32.57
CA LYS A 156 1.88 -9.07 33.88
C LYS A 156 1.29 -8.17 34.96
N ILE A 157 0.30 -8.68 35.68
CA ILE A 157 -0.09 -8.12 36.98
C ILE A 157 1.13 -8.30 37.88
N THR A 158 1.84 -7.20 38.16
CA THR A 158 2.82 -7.19 39.24
C THR A 158 2.02 -6.92 40.50
N ILE A 159 1.87 -7.95 41.33
CA ILE A 159 1.21 -7.89 42.65
C ILE A 159 2.17 -7.27 43.65
#